data_AF-A0A374UM94-F1
#
_entry.id   AF-A0A374UM94-F1
#
_cell.length_a   1.000
_cell.length_b   1.000
_cell.length_c   1.000
_cell.angle_alpha   90.00
_cell.angle_beta   90.00
_cell.angle_gamma   90.00
#
_symmetry.space_group_name_H-M   'P 1'
#
loop_
_entity.id
_entity.type
_entity.pdbx_description
1 polymer ?
#
loop_
_entity_poly.entity_id
_entity_poly.type
_entity_poly.pdbx_seq_one_letter_code
_entity_poly.pdbx_strand_id
1 'polypeptide(L)'
;MQNENLHMYQLGYEPNRLDDFNDYFIQYLKTNDSKYFNEFLHFYEPILNRKAAEFIKCNHIEEYRLPDLKQIFVSLLWDELQRYSADEKLPLLQIMKYKTHKAWLEYVRTDCGITKIESKNAHNNLRKVTSLYFKTKDKKPFDKIVKEISEQLHLSENTVIEYIEAALATKYSGNRESFEIEDITASEDIVFNNYKSKQIKEAIQSLSPIERKLLELTTGINFDTFETTEKLSYNKTALLLGMTESAVQKKRKRIIEKLKQIL
;
A
#
# COMPACT_ATOMS: atom_id res chain seq x y z
N MET A 1 19.35 -24.69 -5.46
CA MET A 1 18.24 -23.84 -5.92
C MET A 1 17.33 -23.31 -4.80
N GLN A 2 16.53 -24.11 -4.05
CA GLN A 2 15.67 -23.52 -2.99
C GLN A 2 16.45 -22.86 -1.83
N ASN A 3 17.61 -23.43 -1.43
CA ASN A 3 18.41 -22.89 -0.32
C ASN A 3 19.23 -21.64 -0.66
N GLU A 4 19.65 -21.47 -1.92
CA GLU A 4 20.46 -20.30 -2.34
C GLU A 4 19.65 -19.00 -2.33
N ASN A 5 18.36 -19.09 -2.65
CA ASN A 5 17.45 -17.94 -2.66
C ASN A 5 17.15 -17.38 -1.26
N LEU A 6 17.39 -18.17 -0.21
CA LEU A 6 17.25 -17.73 1.19
C LEU A 6 18.48 -16.96 1.69
N HIS A 7 19.61 -17.04 0.98
CA HIS A 7 20.91 -16.53 1.39
C HIS A 7 21.53 -15.61 0.32
N MET A 8 20.74 -14.68 -0.20
CA MET A 8 21.14 -13.71 -1.22
C MET A 8 22.05 -12.60 -0.69
N TYR A 9 21.98 -12.29 0.62
CA TYR A 9 22.69 -11.15 1.22
C TYR A 9 23.74 -11.60 2.24
N GLN A 10 24.41 -12.73 1.98
CA GLN A 10 25.52 -13.19 2.80
C GLN A 10 26.78 -12.36 2.55
N LEU A 11 27.55 -12.10 3.61
CA LEU A 11 28.74 -11.28 3.56
C LEU A 11 30.00 -12.14 3.68
N GLY A 12 31.07 -11.74 3.00
CA GLY A 12 32.38 -12.40 3.04
C GLY A 12 33.25 -12.00 4.23
N TYR A 13 32.70 -11.22 5.16
CA TYR A 13 33.36 -10.74 6.39
C TYR A 13 32.37 -10.83 7.54
N GLU A 14 32.88 -10.74 8.78
CA GLU A 14 32.05 -10.74 9.99
C GLU A 14 31.34 -9.38 10.15
N PRO A 15 30.00 -9.31 10.02
CA PRO A 15 29.28 -8.05 10.05
C PRO A 15 29.00 -7.58 11.47
N ASN A 16 28.97 -6.25 11.66
CA ASN A 16 28.70 -5.67 12.97
C ASN A 16 27.19 -5.47 13.17
N ARG A 17 26.63 -6.10 14.20
CA ARG A 17 25.20 -5.98 14.49
C ARG A 17 24.91 -4.72 15.32
N LEU A 18 24.15 -3.79 14.76
CA LEU A 18 23.54 -2.67 15.47
C LEU A 18 22.22 -3.07 16.16
N ASP A 19 21.85 -2.32 17.20
CA ASP A 19 20.66 -2.58 18.02
C ASP A 19 19.35 -2.29 17.27
N ASP A 20 19.30 -1.20 16.48
CA ASP A 20 18.17 -0.83 15.63
C ASP A 20 18.55 -0.95 14.14
N PHE A 21 17.65 -1.50 13.33
CA PHE A 21 17.83 -1.54 11.88
C PHE A 21 17.93 -0.15 11.25
N ASN A 22 17.26 0.85 11.83
CA ASN A 22 17.32 2.21 11.33
C ASN A 22 18.71 2.83 11.51
N ASP A 23 19.48 2.39 12.51
CA ASP A 23 20.83 2.90 12.75
C ASP A 23 21.77 2.63 11.58
N TYR A 24 21.61 1.51 10.86
CA TYR A 24 22.41 1.24 9.66
C TYR A 24 22.20 2.33 8.59
N PHE A 25 20.96 2.79 8.40
CA PHE A 25 20.67 3.85 7.44
C PHE A 25 21.25 5.18 7.89
N ILE A 26 21.15 5.50 9.18
CA ILE A 26 21.74 6.73 9.74
C ILE A 26 23.26 6.71 9.61
N GLN A 27 23.91 5.58 9.86
CA GLN A 27 25.36 5.44 9.69
C GLN A 27 25.76 5.56 8.21
N TYR A 28 25.01 4.93 7.30
CA TYR A 28 25.21 5.11 5.86
C TYR A 28 25.12 6.58 5.46
N LEU A 29 24.11 7.32 5.91
CA LEU A 29 23.96 8.74 5.59
C LEU A 29 25.11 9.62 6.15
N LYS A 30 25.68 9.24 7.31
CA LYS A 30 26.79 9.96 7.94
C LYS A 30 28.13 9.70 7.25
N THR A 31 28.39 8.47 6.83
CA THR A 31 29.72 8.05 6.36
C THR A 31 29.79 7.81 4.86
N ASN A 32 28.64 7.70 4.19
CA ASN A 32 28.49 7.23 2.80
C ASN A 32 29.16 5.87 2.54
N ASP A 33 29.23 5.02 3.57
CA ASP A 33 29.87 3.70 3.51
C ASP A 33 28.80 2.63 3.25
N SER A 34 28.85 2.01 2.06
CA SER A 34 27.86 1.01 1.64
C SER A 34 27.86 -0.25 2.50
N LYS A 35 28.88 -0.46 3.34
CA LYS A 35 28.89 -1.58 4.29
C LYS A 35 27.65 -1.60 5.16
N TYR A 36 27.16 -0.45 5.63
CA TYR A 36 26.02 -0.41 6.55
C TYR A 36 24.73 -0.88 5.87
N PHE A 37 24.56 -0.55 4.59
CA PHE A 37 23.44 -1.06 3.80
C PHE A 37 23.54 -2.57 3.59
N ASN A 38 24.75 -3.08 3.31
CA ASN A 38 25.01 -4.50 3.11
C ASN A 38 24.83 -5.32 4.41
N GLU A 39 25.31 -4.82 5.55
CA GLU A 39 25.12 -5.42 6.88
C GLU A 39 23.64 -5.41 7.27
N PHE A 40 22.91 -4.32 7.01
CA PHE A 40 21.45 -4.29 7.17
C PHE A 40 20.78 -5.42 6.37
N LEU A 41 21.08 -5.55 5.08
CA LEU A 41 20.48 -6.58 4.22
C LEU A 41 20.80 -7.99 4.74
N HIS A 42 22.03 -8.21 5.20
CA HIS A 42 22.45 -9.47 5.79
C HIS A 42 21.59 -9.86 7.00
N PHE A 43 21.45 -8.96 7.97
CA PHE A 43 20.69 -9.25 9.19
C PHE A 43 19.17 -9.23 8.98
N TYR A 44 18.68 -8.45 8.03
CA TYR A 44 17.24 -8.34 7.73
C TYR A 44 16.74 -9.45 6.78
N GLU A 45 17.64 -10.15 6.09
CA GLU A 45 17.31 -11.21 5.13
C GLU A 45 16.33 -12.27 5.67
N PRO A 46 16.50 -12.83 6.88
CA PRO A 46 15.55 -13.81 7.42
C PRO A 46 14.13 -13.24 7.58
N ILE A 47 14.01 -11.99 7.99
CA ILE A 47 12.73 -11.28 8.15
C ILE A 47 12.10 -11.06 6.77
N LEU A 48 12.90 -10.64 5.79
CA LEU A 48 12.44 -10.43 4.42
C LEU A 48 12.00 -11.74 3.76
N ASN A 49 12.73 -12.84 3.97
CA ASN A 49 12.36 -14.17 3.50
C ASN A 49 10.99 -14.60 4.03
N ARG A 50 10.75 -14.45 5.34
CA ARG A 50 9.47 -14.76 5.98
C ARG A 50 8.32 -13.98 5.33
N LYS A 51 8.48 -12.66 5.22
CA LYS A 51 7.46 -11.77 4.62
C LYS A 51 7.19 -12.08 3.14
N ALA A 52 8.24 -12.34 2.36
CA ALA A 52 8.11 -12.70 0.95
C ALA A 52 7.39 -14.05 0.79
N ALA A 53 7.75 -15.06 1.60
CA ALA A 53 7.11 -16.37 1.58
C ALA A 53 5.62 -16.30 1.99
N GLU A 54 5.30 -15.51 3.02
CA GLU A 54 3.91 -15.24 3.42
C GLU A 54 3.12 -14.57 2.29
N PHE A 55 3.70 -13.56 1.64
CA PHE A 55 3.07 -12.90 0.51
C PHE A 55 2.82 -13.85 -0.66
N ILE A 56 3.79 -14.70 -0.99
CA ILE A 56 3.66 -15.75 -2.02
C ILE A 56 2.49 -16.67 -1.69
N LYS A 57 2.46 -17.20 -0.46
CA LYS A 57 1.40 -18.10 0.02
C LYS A 57 0.02 -17.44 -0.07
N CYS A 58 -0.10 -16.20 0.38
CA CYS A 58 -1.40 -15.51 0.39
C CYS A 58 -1.88 -15.14 -1.02
N ASN A 59 -0.97 -14.78 -1.92
CA ASN A 59 -1.31 -14.43 -3.30
C ASN A 59 -1.30 -15.62 -4.26
N HIS A 60 -0.96 -16.83 -3.79
CA HIS A 60 -0.94 -18.07 -4.56
C HIS A 60 -0.07 -17.96 -5.82
N ILE A 61 1.04 -17.22 -5.74
CA ILE A 61 2.06 -17.14 -6.79
C ILE A 61 3.15 -18.20 -6.55
N GLU A 62 4.01 -18.44 -7.52
CA GLU A 62 4.99 -19.53 -7.44
C GLU A 62 6.18 -19.20 -6.53
N GLU A 63 6.62 -20.17 -5.72
CA GLU A 63 7.71 -20.00 -4.74
C GLU A 63 9.04 -19.55 -5.35
N TYR A 64 9.31 -19.92 -6.61
CA TYR A 64 10.54 -19.52 -7.31
C TYR A 64 10.68 -18.00 -7.48
N ARG A 65 9.60 -17.22 -7.25
CA ARG A 65 9.58 -15.75 -7.34
C ARG A 65 10.06 -15.05 -6.07
N LEU A 66 10.43 -15.79 -5.02
CA LEU A 66 10.95 -15.21 -3.78
C LEU A 66 12.13 -14.25 -3.99
N PRO A 67 13.14 -14.55 -4.85
CA PRO A 67 14.21 -13.59 -5.16
C PRO A 67 13.72 -12.28 -5.77
N ASP A 68 12.70 -12.32 -6.64
CA ASP A 68 12.16 -11.11 -7.28
C ASP A 68 11.52 -10.18 -6.25
N LEU A 69 10.76 -10.72 -5.30
CA LEU A 69 10.17 -9.93 -4.22
C LEU A 69 11.24 -9.29 -3.33
N LYS A 70 12.30 -10.04 -3.01
CA LYS A 70 13.45 -9.51 -2.26
C LYS A 70 14.12 -8.38 -3.02
N GLN A 71 14.39 -8.58 -4.31
CA GLN A 71 15.03 -7.57 -5.14
C GLN A 71 14.18 -6.31 -5.28
N ILE A 72 12.86 -6.44 -5.45
CA ILE A 72 11.93 -5.29 -5.47
C ILE A 72 12.01 -4.50 -4.15
N PHE A 73 12.03 -5.19 -3.00
CA PHE A 73 12.18 -4.53 -1.71
C PHE A 73 13.51 -3.75 -1.63
N VAL A 74 14.63 -4.39 -1.98
CA VAL A 74 15.96 -3.79 -1.89
C VAL A 74 16.11 -2.59 -2.83
N SER A 75 15.65 -2.70 -4.08
CA SER A 75 15.69 -1.59 -5.03
C SER A 75 14.89 -0.39 -4.53
N LEU A 76 13.67 -0.61 -4.02
CA LEU A 76 12.86 0.47 -3.47
C LEU A 76 13.48 1.07 -2.19
N LEU A 77 14.05 0.23 -1.33
CA LEU A 77 14.70 0.68 -0.10
C LEU A 77 15.89 1.57 -0.42
N TRP A 78 16.70 1.17 -1.42
CA TRP A 78 17.83 1.96 -1.89
C TRP A 78 17.36 3.32 -2.41
N ASP A 79 16.38 3.35 -3.32
CA ASP A 79 15.84 4.60 -3.87
C ASP A 79 15.24 5.52 -2.79
N GLU A 80 14.62 4.94 -1.76
CA GLU A 80 14.08 5.72 -0.63
C GLU A 80 15.20 6.25 0.26
N LEU A 81 16.22 5.43 0.54
CA LEU A 81 17.39 5.82 1.34
C LEU A 81 18.12 7.02 0.72
N GLN A 82 18.25 7.08 -0.62
CA GLN A 82 18.87 8.22 -1.30
C GLN A 82 18.12 9.56 -1.09
N ARG A 83 16.84 9.51 -0.71
CA ARG A 83 16.00 10.68 -0.44
C ARG A 83 15.71 10.88 1.04
N TYR A 84 16.15 9.95 1.88
CA TYR A 84 15.87 9.93 3.31
C TYR A 84 16.80 10.89 4.05
N SER A 85 16.25 11.59 5.05
CA SER A 85 17.02 12.48 5.94
C SER A 85 17.12 11.87 7.33
N ALA A 86 18.25 12.09 8.01
CA ALA A 86 18.41 11.69 9.40
C ALA A 86 17.45 12.44 10.35
N ASP A 87 16.93 13.60 9.94
CA ASP A 87 15.94 14.38 10.69
C ASP A 87 14.49 13.88 10.47
N GLU A 88 14.30 12.86 9.64
CA GLU A 88 12.99 12.27 9.40
C GLU A 88 12.44 11.64 10.68
N LYS A 89 11.19 11.95 11.00
CA LYS A 89 10.58 11.52 12.29
C LYS A 89 10.16 10.06 12.27
N LEU A 90 10.17 9.42 11.10
CA LEU A 90 9.78 8.04 10.91
C LEU A 90 10.97 7.19 10.44
N PRO A 91 11.24 6.05 11.10
CA PRO A 91 12.22 5.09 10.62
C PRO A 91 11.96 4.65 9.18
N LEU A 92 13.02 4.47 8.39
CA LEU A 92 12.90 4.18 6.95
C LEU A 92 12.09 2.91 6.68
N LEU A 93 12.24 1.85 7.48
CA LEU A 93 11.47 0.61 7.30
C LEU A 93 9.96 0.81 7.45
N GLN A 94 9.52 1.80 8.22
CA GLN A 94 8.10 2.12 8.36
C GLN A 94 7.52 2.75 7.10
N ILE A 95 8.29 3.62 6.45
CA ILE A 95 7.95 4.17 5.13
C ILE A 95 7.85 3.03 4.11
N MET A 96 8.80 2.09 4.17
CA MET A 96 8.92 1.00 3.22
C MET A 96 7.78 -0.02 3.28
N LYS A 97 7.20 -0.30 4.45
CA LYS A 97 6.07 -1.25 4.64
C LYS A 97 5.01 -1.13 3.54
N TYR A 98 4.51 0.10 3.31
CA TYR A 98 3.46 0.36 2.34
C TYR A 98 3.97 0.37 0.89
N LYS A 99 5.19 0.88 0.66
CA LYS A 99 5.77 0.97 -0.68
C LYS A 99 6.07 -0.43 -1.22
N THR A 100 6.68 -1.29 -0.41
CA THR A 100 6.98 -2.68 -0.75
C THR A 100 5.71 -3.47 -1.03
N HIS A 101 4.72 -3.44 -0.14
CA HIS A 101 3.47 -4.17 -0.36
C HIS A 101 2.79 -3.74 -1.68
N LYS A 102 2.71 -2.43 -1.93
CA LYS A 102 2.14 -1.89 -3.17
C LYS A 102 2.91 -2.34 -4.41
N ALA A 103 4.24 -2.38 -4.35
CA ALA A 103 5.07 -2.80 -5.46
C ALA A 103 4.99 -4.30 -5.72
N TRP A 104 4.97 -5.14 -4.69
CA TRP A 104 4.78 -6.58 -4.85
C TRP A 104 3.42 -6.90 -5.47
N LEU A 105 2.36 -6.18 -5.09
CA LEU A 105 1.05 -6.32 -5.75
C LEU A 105 1.06 -5.87 -7.21
N GLU A 106 1.86 -4.85 -7.54
CA GLU A 106 2.04 -4.42 -8.92
C GLU A 106 2.76 -5.51 -9.72
N TYR A 107 3.84 -6.08 -9.18
CA TYR A 107 4.56 -7.22 -9.75
C TYR A 107 3.65 -8.45 -9.94
N VAL A 108 2.75 -8.74 -9.00
CA VAL A 108 1.74 -9.80 -9.20
C VAL A 108 0.86 -9.52 -10.42
N ARG A 109 0.41 -8.27 -10.57
CA ARG A 109 -0.44 -7.84 -11.69
C ARG A 109 0.26 -7.95 -13.04
N THR A 110 1.53 -7.58 -13.10
CA THR A 110 2.28 -7.44 -14.36
C THR A 110 3.02 -8.69 -14.77
N ASP A 111 3.62 -9.41 -13.82
CA ASP A 111 4.67 -10.41 -14.09
C ASP A 111 4.33 -11.82 -13.57
N CYS A 112 3.34 -11.96 -12.69
CA CYS A 112 2.95 -13.27 -12.12
C CYS A 112 1.83 -14.00 -12.88
N GLY A 113 1.33 -13.44 -13.98
CA GLY A 113 0.57 -14.19 -15.00
C GLY A 113 -0.81 -14.75 -14.60
N ILE A 114 -1.28 -14.52 -13.37
CA ILE A 114 -2.53 -15.12 -12.91
C ILE A 114 -3.76 -14.57 -13.65
N THR A 115 -3.76 -13.28 -13.98
CA THR A 115 -4.57 -12.65 -15.04
C THR A 115 -3.82 -11.38 -15.45
N LYS A 116 -3.49 -11.19 -16.73
CA LYS A 116 -2.94 -9.89 -17.18
C LYS A 116 -4.06 -8.87 -17.14
N ILE A 117 -4.24 -8.24 -15.97
CA ILE A 117 -5.25 -7.20 -15.81
C ILE A 117 -4.62 -5.88 -16.24
N GLU A 118 -5.02 -5.41 -17.41
CA GLU A 118 -4.43 -4.25 -18.06
C GLU A 118 -4.55 -2.97 -17.22
N SER A 119 -5.64 -2.80 -16.47
CA SER A 119 -5.83 -1.63 -15.62
C SER A 119 -5.63 -1.90 -14.13
N LYS A 120 -4.89 -0.99 -13.47
CA LYS A 120 -4.73 -0.99 -12.01
C LYS A 120 -6.06 -0.96 -11.26
N ASN A 121 -7.06 -0.27 -11.82
CA ASN A 121 -8.39 -0.19 -11.22
C ASN A 121 -9.11 -1.54 -11.25
N ALA A 122 -9.07 -2.24 -12.38
CA ALA A 122 -9.64 -3.59 -12.51
C ALA A 122 -8.94 -4.58 -11.56
N HIS A 123 -7.61 -4.50 -11.41
CA HIS A 123 -6.90 -5.37 -10.47
C HIS A 123 -7.31 -5.09 -9.02
N ASN A 124 -7.46 -3.81 -8.64
CA ASN A 124 -7.95 -3.45 -7.32
C ASN A 124 -9.39 -3.90 -7.07
N ASN A 125 -10.25 -3.84 -8.08
CA ASN A 125 -11.64 -4.29 -7.98
C ASN A 125 -11.73 -5.81 -7.88
N LEU A 126 -10.99 -6.57 -8.70
CA LEU A 126 -10.84 -8.02 -8.55
C LEU A 126 -10.48 -8.36 -7.10
N ARG A 127 -9.40 -7.77 -6.58
CA ARG A 127 -8.95 -8.01 -5.19
C ARG A 127 -10.03 -7.78 -4.14
N LYS A 128 -10.78 -6.68 -4.26
CA LYS A 128 -11.85 -6.35 -3.31
C LYS A 128 -13.01 -7.34 -3.41
N VAL A 129 -13.46 -7.65 -4.63
CA VAL A 129 -14.52 -8.62 -4.89
C VAL A 129 -14.13 -9.98 -4.32
N THR A 130 -12.94 -10.47 -4.67
CA THR A 130 -12.41 -11.73 -4.19
C THR A 130 -12.35 -11.81 -2.67
N SER A 131 -11.81 -10.77 -2.02
CA SER A 131 -11.71 -10.72 -0.55
C SER A 131 -13.08 -10.78 0.12
N LEU A 132 -14.05 -10.01 -0.38
CA LEU A 132 -15.41 -10.02 0.15
C LEU A 132 -16.08 -11.37 -0.07
N TYR A 133 -15.96 -11.93 -1.27
CA TYR A 133 -16.51 -13.24 -1.61
C TYR A 133 -15.99 -14.34 -0.68
N PHE A 134 -14.66 -14.49 -0.52
CA PHE A 134 -14.10 -15.52 0.35
C PHE A 134 -14.45 -15.33 1.84
N LYS A 135 -14.69 -14.08 2.29
CA LYS A 135 -15.17 -13.80 3.67
C LYS A 135 -16.63 -14.20 3.90
N THR A 136 -17.45 -14.28 2.85
CA THR A 136 -18.90 -14.50 2.95
C THR A 136 -19.41 -15.77 2.28
N LYS A 137 -18.60 -16.47 1.47
CA LYS A 137 -19.02 -17.61 0.63
C LYS A 137 -19.68 -18.74 1.42
N ASP A 138 -19.25 -18.97 2.66
CA ASP A 138 -19.78 -20.05 3.51
C ASP A 138 -20.97 -19.58 4.38
N LYS A 139 -21.35 -18.30 4.29
CA LYS A 139 -22.37 -17.67 5.16
C LYS A 139 -23.66 -17.31 4.42
N LYS A 140 -23.61 -17.16 3.09
CA LYS A 140 -24.72 -16.63 2.28
C LYS A 140 -24.80 -17.34 0.93
N PRO A 141 -26.00 -17.43 0.31
CA PRO A 141 -26.13 -17.88 -1.08
C PRO A 141 -25.38 -16.97 -2.06
N PHE A 142 -24.90 -17.53 -3.18
CA PHE A 142 -24.10 -16.84 -4.18
C PHE A 142 -24.74 -15.54 -4.70
N ASP A 143 -26.01 -15.60 -5.13
CA ASP A 143 -26.73 -14.45 -5.69
C ASP A 143 -26.81 -13.27 -4.70
N LYS A 144 -26.99 -13.59 -3.40
CA LYS A 144 -27.01 -12.58 -2.34
C LYS A 144 -25.64 -11.93 -2.15
N ILE A 145 -24.56 -12.72 -2.22
CA ILE A 145 -23.19 -12.20 -2.12
C ILE A 145 -22.88 -11.28 -3.31
N VAL A 146 -23.21 -11.71 -4.53
CA VAL A 146 -23.00 -10.92 -5.76
C VAL A 146 -23.70 -9.57 -5.65
N LYS A 147 -24.97 -9.56 -5.24
CA LYS A 147 -25.75 -8.33 -5.07
C LYS A 147 -25.16 -7.39 -4.02
N GLU A 148 -24.81 -7.91 -2.84
CA GLU A 148 -24.21 -7.09 -1.78
C GLU A 148 -22.84 -6.49 -2.21
N ILE A 149 -21.99 -7.28 -2.87
CA ILE A 149 -20.69 -6.79 -3.37
C ILE A 149 -20.87 -5.77 -4.48
N SER A 150 -21.82 -6.00 -5.40
CA SER A 150 -22.20 -5.10 -6.49
C SER A 150 -22.60 -3.73 -5.94
N GLU A 151 -23.51 -3.70 -4.97
CA GLU A 151 -23.97 -2.48 -4.28
C GLU A 151 -22.81 -1.78 -3.54
N GLN A 152 -22.01 -2.54 -2.78
CA GLN A 152 -20.91 -1.99 -1.98
C GLN A 152 -19.78 -1.37 -2.83
N LEU A 153 -19.47 -1.98 -3.97
CA LEU A 153 -18.36 -1.55 -4.82
C LEU A 153 -18.79 -0.70 -6.02
N HIS A 154 -20.09 -0.50 -6.22
CA HIS A 154 -20.68 0.17 -7.38
C HIS A 154 -20.22 -0.46 -8.71
N LEU A 155 -20.26 -1.79 -8.78
CA LEU A 155 -19.94 -2.57 -9.97
C LEU A 155 -21.21 -3.20 -10.53
N SER A 156 -21.18 -3.68 -11.78
CA SER A 156 -22.28 -4.51 -12.28
C SER A 156 -22.18 -5.91 -11.67
N GLU A 157 -23.32 -6.58 -11.46
CA GLU A 157 -23.34 -7.97 -10.96
C GLU A 157 -22.54 -8.91 -11.89
N ASN A 158 -22.64 -8.72 -13.20
CA ASN A 158 -21.85 -9.47 -14.18
C ASN A 158 -20.34 -9.28 -13.96
N THR A 159 -19.87 -8.05 -13.75
CA THR A 159 -18.45 -7.77 -13.46
C THR A 159 -18.00 -8.41 -12.14
N VAL A 160 -18.89 -8.44 -11.13
CA VAL A 160 -18.60 -9.13 -9.85
C VAL A 160 -18.46 -10.63 -10.08
N ILE A 161 -19.35 -11.24 -10.87
CA ILE A 161 -19.29 -12.66 -11.23
C ILE A 161 -17.98 -12.97 -11.97
N GLU A 162 -17.64 -12.21 -13.03
CA GLU A 162 -16.39 -12.37 -13.79
C GLU A 162 -15.15 -12.35 -12.88
N TYR A 163 -15.13 -11.44 -11.89
CA TYR A 163 -14.04 -11.37 -10.91
C TYR A 163 -14.02 -12.55 -9.94
N ILE A 164 -15.17 -13.05 -9.51
CA ILE A 164 -15.24 -14.27 -8.68
C ILE A 164 -14.75 -15.48 -9.47
N GLU A 165 -15.21 -15.66 -10.71
CA GLU A 165 -14.80 -16.75 -11.59
C GLU A 165 -13.30 -16.71 -11.86
N ALA A 166 -12.76 -15.53 -12.20
CA ALA A 166 -11.33 -15.33 -12.37
C ALA A 166 -10.56 -15.72 -11.10
N ALA A 167 -11.03 -15.31 -9.93
CA ALA A 167 -10.39 -15.64 -8.66
C ALA A 167 -10.42 -17.14 -8.32
N LEU A 168 -11.54 -17.82 -8.62
CA LEU A 168 -11.68 -19.26 -8.42
C LEU A 168 -10.77 -20.05 -9.37
N ALA A 169 -10.75 -19.69 -10.65
CA ALA A 169 -9.90 -20.33 -11.67
C ALA A 169 -8.41 -20.22 -11.34
N THR A 170 -8.04 -19.13 -10.67
CA THR A 170 -6.66 -18.80 -10.35
C THR A 170 -6.24 -19.13 -8.93
N LYS A 171 -7.17 -19.61 -8.09
CA LYS A 171 -6.99 -19.75 -6.64
C LYS A 171 -6.53 -18.46 -5.96
N TYR A 172 -6.79 -17.31 -6.58
CA TYR A 172 -6.45 -16.03 -6.01
C TYR A 172 -7.38 -15.75 -4.83
N SER A 173 -6.85 -15.72 -3.61
CA SER A 173 -7.66 -15.57 -2.39
C SER A 173 -8.07 -14.12 -2.08
N GLY A 174 -7.47 -13.14 -2.77
CA GLY A 174 -7.72 -11.71 -2.56
C GLY A 174 -7.37 -11.22 -1.15
N ASN A 175 -6.68 -12.03 -0.35
CA ASN A 175 -6.51 -11.74 1.06
C ASN A 175 -5.62 -10.51 1.25
N ARG A 176 -6.15 -9.48 1.90
CA ARG A 176 -5.45 -8.21 2.16
C ARG A 176 -4.45 -8.30 3.32
N GLU A 177 -4.57 -9.32 4.16
CA GLU A 177 -4.05 -9.30 5.53
C GLU A 177 -2.60 -9.80 5.67
N SER A 178 -1.93 -10.24 4.60
CA SER A 178 -0.60 -10.88 4.71
C SER A 178 0.59 -9.93 4.84
N PHE A 179 0.37 -8.66 5.20
CA PHE A 179 1.45 -7.72 5.50
C PHE A 179 1.30 -7.09 6.88
N GLU A 180 0.63 -7.80 7.79
CA GLU A 180 0.89 -7.59 9.21
C GLU A 180 2.29 -8.10 9.48
N ILE A 181 3.22 -7.15 9.66
CA ILE A 181 4.54 -7.43 10.18
C ILE A 181 4.32 -7.82 11.64
N GLU A 182 4.34 -9.11 11.96
CA GLU A 182 4.79 -9.49 13.30
C GLU A 182 6.23 -8.95 13.46
N ASP A 183 6.41 -8.12 14.49
CA ASP A 183 7.55 -7.23 14.85
C ASP A 183 7.38 -5.72 14.61
N ILE A 184 6.16 -5.20 14.63
CA ILE A 184 5.91 -3.78 14.94
C ILE A 184 4.89 -3.78 16.06
N THR A 185 5.26 -3.26 17.24
CA THR A 185 4.30 -3.11 18.34
C THR A 185 3.12 -2.27 17.86
N ALA A 186 1.88 -2.60 18.24
CA ALA A 186 0.70 -1.80 17.84
C ALA A 186 0.88 -0.28 18.09
N SER A 187 1.74 0.09 19.03
CA SER A 187 2.21 1.46 19.30
C SER A 187 2.92 2.13 18.12
N GLU A 188 3.78 1.45 17.38
CA GLU A 188 4.50 2.02 16.23
C GLU A 188 3.58 2.26 15.03
N ASP A 189 2.62 1.37 14.78
CA ASP A 189 1.56 1.60 13.78
C ASP A 189 0.68 2.80 14.19
N ILE A 190 0.40 2.97 15.49
CA ILE A 190 -0.28 4.16 16.01
C ILE A 190 0.57 5.42 15.79
N VAL A 191 1.87 5.40 16.09
CA VAL A 191 2.78 6.55 15.87
C VAL A 191 2.85 6.91 14.39
N PHE A 192 2.96 5.91 13.52
CA PHE A 192 3.00 6.12 12.08
C PHE A 192 1.68 6.66 11.52
N ASN A 193 0.54 6.14 11.98
CA ASN A 193 -0.78 6.66 11.64
C ASN A 193 -0.98 8.09 12.17
N ASN A 194 -0.47 8.39 13.36
CA ASN A 194 -0.49 9.74 13.93
C ASN A 194 0.41 10.69 13.15
N TYR A 195 1.59 10.26 12.73
CA TYR A 195 2.50 11.04 11.87
C TYR A 195 1.84 11.34 10.51
N LYS A 196 1.28 10.32 9.84
CA LYS A 196 0.53 10.52 8.59
C LYS A 196 -0.64 11.48 8.78
N SER A 197 -1.40 11.32 9.87
CA SER A 197 -2.51 12.20 10.19
C SER A 197 -2.04 13.62 10.44
N LYS A 198 -0.88 13.83 11.07
CA LYS A 198 -0.27 15.15 11.28
C LYS A 198 0.19 15.79 9.98
N GLN A 199 0.93 15.07 9.14
CA GLN A 199 1.34 15.51 7.79
C GLN A 199 0.13 15.92 6.95
N ILE A 200 -0.93 15.10 6.95
CA ILE A 200 -2.18 15.40 6.25
C ILE A 200 -2.87 16.63 6.88
N LYS A 201 -2.91 16.76 8.20
CA LYS A 201 -3.45 17.96 8.88
C LYS A 201 -2.73 19.23 8.45
N GLU A 202 -1.40 19.22 8.49
CA GLU A 202 -0.56 20.37 8.10
C GLU A 202 -0.74 20.72 6.62
N ALA A 203 -0.73 19.72 5.74
CA ALA A 203 -0.96 19.92 4.30
C ALA A 203 -2.37 20.47 4.03
N ILE A 204 -3.39 19.99 4.74
CA ILE A 204 -4.76 20.48 4.58
C ILE A 204 -4.93 21.89 5.14
N GLN A 205 -4.25 22.25 6.22
CA GLN A 205 -4.24 23.62 6.75
C GLN A 205 -3.65 24.63 5.76
N SER A 206 -2.81 24.20 4.82
CA SER A 206 -2.29 25.04 3.73
C SER A 206 -3.28 25.32 2.59
N LEU A 207 -4.44 24.66 2.59
CA LEU A 207 -5.50 24.87 1.60
C LEU A 207 -6.36 26.07 1.97
N SER A 208 -6.87 26.78 0.96
CA SER A 208 -7.88 27.82 1.20
C SER A 208 -9.18 27.21 1.75
N PRO A 209 -10.02 27.98 2.47
CA PRO A 209 -11.29 27.47 3.03
C PRO A 209 -12.19 26.80 1.98
N ILE A 210 -12.24 27.35 0.77
CA ILE A 210 -13.03 26.79 -0.34
C ILE A 210 -12.41 25.48 -0.85
N GLU A 211 -11.09 25.40 -0.95
CA GLU A 211 -10.40 24.16 -1.37
C GLU A 211 -10.59 23.06 -0.34
N ARG A 212 -10.45 23.38 0.94
CA ARG A 212 -10.70 22.45 2.04
C ARG A 212 -12.13 21.96 1.99
N LYS A 213 -13.12 22.86 1.94
CA LYS A 213 -14.54 22.48 1.92
C LYS A 213 -14.91 21.64 0.70
N LEU A 214 -14.39 21.99 -0.48
CA LEU A 214 -14.57 21.19 -1.70
C LEU A 214 -14.01 19.79 -1.52
N LEU A 215 -12.80 19.67 -0.96
CA LEU A 215 -12.19 18.38 -0.73
C LEU A 215 -13.03 17.57 0.27
N GLU A 216 -13.44 18.14 1.41
CA GLU A 216 -14.30 17.46 2.41
C GLU A 216 -15.59 16.91 1.80
N LEU A 217 -16.32 17.72 1.02
CA LEU A 217 -17.58 17.31 0.40
C LEU A 217 -17.37 16.19 -0.63
N THR A 218 -16.25 16.20 -1.36
CA THR A 218 -15.97 15.20 -2.39
C THR A 218 -15.27 13.95 -1.87
N THR A 219 -14.65 14.00 -0.70
CA THR A 219 -14.04 12.83 -0.03
C THR A 219 -14.98 12.19 0.98
N GLY A 220 -15.89 12.95 1.58
CA GLY A 220 -16.70 12.51 2.72
C GLY A 220 -15.85 12.39 3.98
N ILE A 221 -14.94 13.34 4.22
CA ILE A 221 -14.09 13.35 5.41
C ILE A 221 -14.10 14.77 5.98
N ASN A 222 -14.44 14.91 7.26
CA ASN A 222 -14.26 16.17 7.97
C ASN A 222 -12.79 16.32 8.35
N PHE A 223 -12.10 17.39 7.94
CA PHE A 223 -10.67 17.51 8.19
C PHE A 223 -10.30 18.18 9.52
N ASP A 224 -11.28 18.60 10.32
CA ASP A 224 -11.07 19.02 11.70
C ASP A 224 -11.13 17.80 12.64
N THR A 225 -12.11 16.91 12.45
CA THR A 225 -12.33 15.73 13.30
C THR A 225 -11.74 14.43 12.73
N PHE A 226 -11.45 14.38 11.43
CA PHE A 226 -11.05 13.16 10.67
C PHE A 226 -12.12 12.06 10.65
N GLU A 227 -13.36 12.39 10.99
CA GLU A 227 -14.49 11.49 10.89
C GLU A 227 -15.06 11.43 9.47
N THR A 228 -15.61 10.28 9.10
CA THR A 228 -16.30 10.10 7.82
C THR A 228 -17.63 10.84 7.81
N THR A 229 -17.88 11.57 6.74
CA THR A 229 -19.14 12.27 6.47
C THR A 229 -19.77 11.75 5.17
N GLU A 230 -20.98 12.20 4.86
CA GLU A 230 -21.58 11.90 3.55
C GLU A 230 -20.67 12.45 2.43
N LYS A 231 -20.25 11.55 1.53
CA LYS A 231 -19.54 11.92 0.30
C LYS A 231 -20.55 12.37 -0.74
N LEU A 232 -20.42 13.59 -1.23
CA LEU A 232 -21.29 14.15 -2.25
C LEU A 232 -20.77 13.93 -3.67
N SER A 233 -21.70 13.91 -4.63
CA SER A 233 -21.35 13.95 -6.05
C SER A 233 -20.77 15.31 -6.44
N TYR A 234 -20.05 15.37 -7.57
CA TYR A 234 -19.51 16.64 -8.06
C TYR A 234 -20.62 17.65 -8.37
N ASN A 235 -21.78 17.18 -8.87
CA ASN A 235 -22.94 18.04 -9.13
C ASN A 235 -23.50 18.64 -7.82
N LYS A 236 -23.75 17.82 -6.80
CA LYS A 236 -24.21 18.30 -5.49
C LYS A 236 -23.21 19.25 -4.84
N THR A 237 -21.92 18.93 -4.93
CA THR A 237 -20.84 19.80 -4.42
C THR A 237 -20.81 21.14 -5.17
N ALA A 238 -21.00 21.11 -6.49
CA ALA A 238 -21.01 22.31 -7.32
C ALA A 238 -22.18 23.23 -6.96
N LEU A 239 -23.37 22.68 -6.73
CA LEU A 239 -24.53 23.43 -6.24
C LEU A 239 -24.24 24.11 -4.90
N LEU A 240 -23.67 23.39 -3.94
CA LEU A 240 -23.35 23.94 -2.60
C LEU A 240 -22.28 25.02 -2.61
N LEU A 241 -21.32 24.93 -3.55
CA LEU A 241 -20.21 25.87 -3.64
C LEU A 241 -20.43 27.00 -4.65
N GLY A 242 -21.60 27.05 -5.31
CA GLY A 242 -21.89 28.04 -6.36
C GLY A 242 -20.96 27.93 -7.57
N MET A 243 -20.61 26.70 -7.94
CA MET A 243 -19.68 26.38 -9.04
C MET A 243 -20.36 25.51 -10.10
N THR A 244 -19.69 25.32 -11.24
CA THR A 244 -20.07 24.26 -12.19
C THR A 244 -19.41 22.94 -11.81
N GLU A 245 -20.02 21.82 -12.20
CA GLU A 245 -19.47 20.48 -11.95
C GLU A 245 -18.06 20.32 -12.51
N SER A 246 -17.83 20.78 -13.74
CA SER A 246 -16.51 20.78 -14.40
C SER A 246 -15.48 21.60 -13.60
N ALA A 247 -15.88 22.74 -13.04
CA ALA A 247 -15.01 23.55 -12.20
C ALA A 247 -14.64 22.83 -10.90
N VAL A 248 -15.58 22.12 -10.26
CA VAL A 248 -15.31 21.29 -9.07
C VAL A 248 -14.30 20.18 -9.39
N GLN A 249 -14.50 19.45 -10.49
CA GLN A 249 -13.58 18.38 -10.91
C GLN A 249 -12.15 18.91 -11.16
N LYS A 250 -12.04 20.02 -11.90
CA LYS A 250 -10.75 20.65 -12.21
C LYS A 250 -10.06 21.17 -10.95
N LYS A 251 -10.80 21.80 -10.05
CA LYS A 251 -10.27 22.34 -8.79
C LYS A 251 -9.85 21.20 -7.85
N ARG A 252 -10.64 20.15 -7.72
CA ARG A 252 -10.27 18.94 -6.97
C ARG A 252 -8.96 18.32 -7.46
N LYS A 253 -8.80 18.18 -8.78
CA LYS A 253 -7.55 17.66 -9.37
C LYS A 253 -6.35 18.52 -8.97
N ARG A 254 -6.47 19.85 -9.06
CA ARG A 254 -5.41 20.78 -8.64
C ARG A 254 -5.10 20.70 -7.15
N ILE A 255 -6.12 20.58 -6.30
CA ILE A 255 -5.94 20.40 -4.85
C ILE A 255 -5.15 19.12 -4.57
N ILE A 256 -5.50 18.01 -5.23
CA ILE A 256 -4.77 16.73 -5.06
C ILE A 256 -3.31 16.86 -5.52
N GLU A 257 -3.04 17.53 -6.64
CA GLU A 257 -1.65 17.77 -7.07
C GLU A 257 -0.90 18.68 -6.10
N LYS A 258 -1.53 19.72 -5.54
CA LYS A 258 -0.94 20.56 -4.50
C LYS A 258 -0.60 19.75 -3.25
N LEU A 259 -1.51 18.89 -2.80
CA LEU A 259 -1.27 18.03 -1.63
C LEU A 259 -0.14 17.03 -1.89
N LYS A 260 -0.02 16.46 -3.09
CA LYS A 260 1.10 15.59 -3.48
C LYS A 260 2.46 16.28 -3.53
N GLN A 261 2.50 17.61 -3.62
CA GLN A 261 3.76 18.36 -3.57
C GLN A 261 4.19 18.64 -2.13
N ILE A 262 3.24 18.66 -1.19
CA ILE A 262 3.47 18.93 0.22
C ILE A 262 3.75 17.64 0.99
N LEU A 263 3.09 16.53 0.59
CA LEU A 263 3.21 15.18 1.16
C LEU A 263 4.22 14.34 0.37
#